data_AF-A0A7C3UE71-F1
#
_entry.id   AF-A0A7C3UE71-F1
#
_cell.length_a   1.000
_cell.length_b   1.000
_cell.length_c   1.000
_cell.angle_alpha   90.00
_cell.angle_beta   90.00
_cell.angle_gamma   90.00
#
_symmetry.space_group_name_H-M   'P 1'
#
loop_
_entity.id
_entity.type
_entity.pdbx_description
1 polymer ?
#
loop_
_entity_poly.entity_id
_entity_poly.type
_entity_poly.pdbx_seq_one_letter_code
_entity_poly.pdbx_strand_id
1 'polypeptide(L)'
;MNHKVYGYLFTTLSVIFGLIAVASLLVGAIEAAPPYVVGENLILVEIQLLPGLYVKPMTLFTYTFFLAFAFGLYTPNTLRRARSLSPEARRGVYVFAWFLAMASGFEILYHVVVWSAALAYQGLQNPDIIVNPWPQYRLPINVVFSAKLVVMMFFASIFVIDYLKRLEEKSKVRSQAEEDLV
;
A
#
# COMPACT_ATOMS: atom_id res chain seq x y z
N MET A 1 24.44 -4.61 -18.31
CA MET A 1 24.48 -3.90 -17.01
C MET A 1 24.27 -4.91 -15.88
N ASN A 2 25.12 -4.93 -14.85
CA ASN A 2 25.29 -6.06 -13.93
C ASN A 2 24.05 -6.36 -13.05
N HIS A 3 23.65 -7.63 -12.90
CA HIS A 3 22.52 -8.06 -12.03
C HIS A 3 22.65 -7.56 -10.58
N LYS A 4 23.89 -7.38 -10.09
CA LYS A 4 24.18 -6.79 -8.78
C LYS A 4 23.78 -5.31 -8.67
N VAL A 5 23.96 -4.53 -9.75
CA VAL A 5 23.64 -3.08 -9.78
C VAL A 5 22.13 -2.86 -9.64
N TYR A 6 21.31 -3.63 -10.34
CA TYR A 6 19.85 -3.58 -10.19
C TYR A 6 19.39 -3.96 -8.78
N GLY A 7 20.05 -4.95 -8.16
CA GLY A 7 19.75 -5.36 -6.79
C GLY A 7 20.01 -4.24 -5.77
N TYR A 8 21.14 -3.54 -5.90
CA TYR A 8 21.44 -2.38 -5.06
C TYR A 8 20.47 -1.23 -5.31
N LEU A 9 20.15 -0.93 -6.57
CA LEU A 9 19.18 0.12 -6.92
C LEU A 9 17.80 -0.13 -6.27
N PHE A 10 17.23 -1.33 -6.41
CA PHE A 10 15.94 -1.65 -5.80
C PHE A 10 15.98 -1.60 -4.27
N THR A 11 17.11 -1.99 -3.66
CA THR A 11 17.28 -1.88 -2.21
C THR A 11 17.29 -0.43 -1.76
N THR A 12 18.09 0.41 -2.41
CA THR A 12 18.17 1.84 -2.12
C THR A 12 16.82 2.53 -2.30
N LEU A 13 16.13 2.27 -3.42
CA LEU A 13 14.80 2.83 -3.67
C LEU A 13 13.78 2.38 -2.62
N SER A 14 13.76 1.09 -2.27
CA SER A 14 12.87 0.55 -1.24
C SER A 14 13.09 1.26 0.10
N VAL A 15 14.35 1.47 0.51
CA VAL A 15 14.70 2.16 1.75
C VAL A 15 14.33 3.65 1.70
N ILE A 16 14.68 4.36 0.63
CA ILE A 16 14.38 5.80 0.49
C ILE A 16 12.87 6.02 0.58
N PHE A 17 12.08 5.29 -0.22
CA PHE A 17 10.63 5.42 -0.18
C PHE A 17 10.04 4.99 1.16
N GLY A 18 10.62 3.97 1.82
CA GLY A 18 10.20 3.55 3.16
C GLY A 18 10.43 4.63 4.20
N LEU A 19 11.58 5.32 4.15
CA LEU A 19 11.88 6.45 5.05
C LEU A 19 10.94 7.63 4.81
N ILE A 20 10.64 7.95 3.55
CA ILE A 20 9.67 9.01 3.22
C ILE A 20 8.27 8.65 3.72
N ALA A 21 7.86 7.38 3.57
CA ALA A 21 6.57 6.91 4.09
C ALA A 21 6.48 7.08 5.61
N VAL A 22 7.49 6.63 6.35
CA VAL A 22 7.55 6.77 7.81
C VAL A 22 7.55 8.25 8.22
N ALA A 23 8.36 9.08 7.56
CA ALA A 23 8.40 10.52 7.83
C ALA A 23 7.02 11.19 7.61
N SER A 24 6.30 10.78 6.56
CA SER A 24 4.96 11.30 6.27
C SER A 24 3.96 10.98 7.38
N LEU A 25 4.02 9.79 7.98
CA LEU A 25 3.18 9.44 9.13
C LEU A 25 3.53 10.26 10.38
N LEU A 26 4.82 10.51 10.60
CA LEU A 26 5.28 11.27 11.77
C LEU A 26 4.77 12.71 11.75
N VAL A 27 4.71 13.35 10.58
CA VAL A 27 4.18 14.73 10.46
C VAL A 27 2.76 14.83 11.02
N GLY A 28 1.83 13.97 10.57
CA GLY A 28 0.46 14.04 11.06
C GLY A 28 0.27 13.55 12.50
N ALA A 29 1.20 12.73 13.01
CA ALA A 29 1.18 12.27 14.41
C ALA A 29 1.62 13.38 15.38
N ILE A 30 2.61 14.19 15.01
CA ILE A 30 3.13 15.29 15.84
C ILE A 30 2.11 16.41 15.97
N GLU A 31 1.33 16.66 14.93
CA GLU A 31 0.35 17.76 14.90
C GLU A 31 -1.00 17.38 15.54
N ALA A 32 -1.18 16.13 16.00
CA ALA A 32 -2.42 15.60 16.57
C ALA A 32 -2.89 16.41 17.79
N ALA A 33 -4.04 17.09 17.65
CA ALA A 33 -4.66 17.89 18.70
C ALA A 33 -6.06 17.34 19.06
N PRO A 34 -6.54 17.54 20.30
CA PRO A 34 -7.92 17.22 20.67
C PRO A 34 -8.95 18.06 19.88
N PRO A 35 -10.12 17.50 19.51
CA PRO A 35 -10.57 16.13 19.73
C PRO A 35 -9.86 15.11 18.81
N TYR A 36 -9.38 14.00 19.38
CA TYR A 36 -8.56 13.04 18.63
C TYR A 36 -9.41 12.19 17.68
N VAL A 37 -9.30 12.49 16.37
CA VAL A 37 -9.81 11.66 15.27
C VAL A 37 -8.63 10.96 14.61
N VAL A 38 -8.68 9.62 14.51
CA VAL A 38 -7.60 8.83 13.93
C VAL A 38 -7.44 9.17 12.45
N GLY A 39 -6.23 9.64 12.10
CA GLY A 39 -5.84 9.93 10.73
C GLY A 39 -6.30 11.29 10.19
N GLU A 40 -7.00 12.10 10.99
CA GLU A 40 -7.55 13.39 10.55
C GLU A 40 -6.45 14.35 10.09
N ASN A 41 -5.40 14.57 10.87
CA ASN A 41 -4.31 15.47 10.46
C ASN A 41 -3.52 14.98 9.26
N LEU A 42 -3.45 13.66 9.05
CA LEU A 42 -2.82 13.10 7.85
C LEU A 42 -3.64 13.40 6.57
N ILE A 43 -4.90 13.83 6.73
CA ILE A 43 -5.85 14.14 5.66
C ILE A 43 -6.12 15.63 5.54
N LEU A 44 -6.23 16.37 6.64
CA LEU A 44 -6.61 17.78 6.63
C LEU A 44 -5.41 18.73 6.45
N VAL A 45 -4.22 18.32 6.86
CA VAL A 45 -3.01 19.13 6.68
C VAL A 45 -2.37 18.84 5.33
N GLU A 46 -1.83 19.88 4.71
CA GLU A 46 -1.01 19.77 3.51
C GLU A 46 0.43 20.15 3.84
N ILE A 47 1.37 19.38 3.31
CA ILE A 47 2.80 19.68 3.37
C ILE A 47 3.28 20.17 2.01
N GLN A 48 4.15 21.17 2.02
CA GLN A 48 4.80 21.63 0.80
C GLN A 48 5.97 20.69 0.47
N LEU A 49 5.83 19.92 -0.62
CA LEU A 49 6.87 18.98 -1.06
C LEU A 49 7.91 19.68 -1.95
N LEU A 50 7.45 20.58 -2.82
CA LEU A 50 8.25 21.44 -3.68
C LEU A 50 7.58 22.82 -3.76
N PRO A 51 8.28 23.88 -4.18
CA PRO A 51 7.66 25.18 -4.41
C PRO A 51 6.43 25.06 -5.33
N GLY A 52 5.25 25.41 -4.80
CA GLY A 52 3.96 25.30 -5.51
C GLY A 52 3.30 23.91 -5.51
N LEU A 53 3.92 22.87 -4.92
CA LEU A 53 3.37 21.52 -4.83
C LEU A 53 3.04 21.16 -3.38
N TYR A 54 1.75 21.07 -3.08
CA TYR A 54 1.24 20.65 -1.78
C TYR A 54 0.67 19.24 -1.87
N VAL A 55 0.93 18.43 -0.85
CA VAL A 55 0.44 17.06 -0.76
C VAL A 55 -0.01 16.75 0.65
N LYS A 56 -1.08 15.98 0.77
CA LYS A 56 -1.53 15.47 2.06
C LYS A 56 -0.57 14.37 2.56
N PRO A 57 -0.15 14.37 3.83
CA PRO A 57 0.74 13.35 4.37
C PRO A 57 0.26 11.91 4.11
N MET A 58 -1.04 11.64 4.25
CA MET A 58 -1.58 10.31 3.98
C MET A 58 -1.47 9.90 2.51
N THR A 59 -1.62 10.85 1.59
CA THR A 59 -1.44 10.62 0.16
C THR A 59 0.02 10.27 -0.12
N LEU A 60 0.96 11.05 0.44
CA LEU A 60 2.39 10.79 0.28
C LEU A 60 2.78 9.42 0.87
N PHE A 61 2.31 9.10 2.08
CA PHE A 61 2.51 7.80 2.70
C PHE A 61 2.01 6.65 1.81
N THR A 62 0.78 6.75 1.30
CA THR A 62 0.16 5.67 0.50
C THR A 62 1.01 5.28 -0.70
N TYR A 63 1.44 6.27 -1.49
CA TYR A 63 2.23 6.02 -2.69
C TYR A 63 3.67 5.62 -2.36
N THR A 64 4.32 6.32 -1.43
CA THR A 64 5.71 6.01 -1.07
C THR A 64 5.84 4.66 -0.37
N PHE A 65 4.90 4.29 0.49
CA PHE A 65 4.87 2.95 1.08
C PHE A 65 4.65 1.87 0.03
N PHE A 66 3.71 2.06 -0.90
CA PHE A 66 3.51 1.12 -2.00
C PHE A 66 4.78 0.95 -2.85
N LEU A 67 5.49 2.04 -3.18
CA LEU A 67 6.76 1.98 -3.90
C LEU A 67 7.85 1.28 -3.09
N ALA A 68 7.95 1.59 -1.80
CA ALA A 68 8.88 0.94 -0.88
C ALA A 68 8.67 -0.59 -0.87
N PHE A 69 7.41 -1.00 -0.76
CA PHE A 69 6.97 -2.39 -0.82
C PHE A 69 7.30 -3.03 -2.17
N ALA A 70 6.90 -2.40 -3.28
CA ALA A 70 7.09 -2.91 -4.63
C ALA A 70 8.56 -3.12 -4.96
N PHE A 71 9.42 -2.12 -4.71
CA PHE A 71 10.87 -2.27 -4.88
C PHE A 71 11.46 -3.29 -3.91
N GLY A 72 10.93 -3.37 -2.69
CA GLY A 72 11.30 -4.34 -1.67
C GLY A 72 11.19 -5.79 -2.13
N LEU A 73 10.14 -6.11 -2.91
CA LEU A 73 9.93 -7.44 -3.50
C LEU A 73 11.04 -7.82 -4.51
N TYR A 74 11.61 -6.85 -5.21
CA TYR A 74 12.67 -7.07 -6.20
C TYR A 74 14.10 -6.98 -5.61
N THR A 75 14.24 -6.83 -4.30
CA THR A 75 15.57 -6.88 -3.67
C THR A 75 16.16 -8.30 -3.74
N PRO A 76 17.50 -8.46 -3.78
CA PRO A 76 18.13 -9.77 -3.90
C PRO A 76 17.74 -10.76 -2.79
N ASN A 77 17.58 -10.26 -1.56
CA ASN A 77 17.20 -11.09 -0.42
C ASN A 77 15.75 -11.57 -0.52
N THR A 78 14.81 -10.69 -0.91
CA THR A 78 13.40 -11.05 -1.06
C THR A 78 13.19 -11.97 -2.26
N LEU A 79 13.84 -11.70 -3.40
CA LEU A 79 13.81 -12.58 -4.57
C LEU A 79 14.35 -13.98 -4.23
N ARG A 80 15.47 -14.07 -3.49
CA ARG A 80 16.03 -15.35 -3.05
C ARG A 80 15.03 -16.14 -2.21
N ARG A 81 14.41 -15.48 -1.21
CA ARG A 81 13.37 -16.10 -0.35
C ARG A 81 12.14 -16.54 -1.15
N ALA A 82 11.65 -15.68 -2.05
CA ALA A 82 10.48 -15.99 -2.86
C ALA A 82 10.72 -17.18 -3.81
N ARG A 83 11.93 -17.30 -4.36
CA ARG A 83 12.33 -18.44 -5.19
C ARG A 83 12.52 -19.72 -4.40
N SER A 84 12.96 -19.63 -3.14
CA SER A 84 13.12 -20.80 -2.25
C SER A 84 11.81 -21.29 -1.62
N LEU A 85 10.68 -20.60 -1.82
CA LEU A 85 9.38 -21.08 -1.36
C LEU A 85 9.00 -22.38 -2.08
N SER A 86 8.46 -23.34 -1.34
CA SER A 86 7.86 -24.54 -1.95
C SER A 86 6.66 -24.16 -2.82
N PRO A 87 6.29 -25.00 -3.81
CA PRO A 87 5.11 -24.77 -4.64
C PRO A 87 3.83 -24.55 -3.83
N GLU A 88 3.64 -25.30 -2.73
CA GLU A 88 2.48 -25.21 -1.85
C GLU A 88 2.47 -23.88 -1.09
N ALA A 89 3.60 -23.47 -0.54
CA ALA A 89 3.71 -22.19 0.16
C ALA A 89 3.45 -21.03 -0.80
N ARG A 90 3.97 -21.09 -2.03
CA ARG A 90 3.73 -20.07 -3.07
C ARG A 90 2.25 -19.99 -3.44
N ARG A 91 1.57 -21.13 -3.60
CA ARG A 91 0.11 -21.20 -3.81
C ARG A 91 -0.65 -20.61 -2.62
N GLY A 92 -0.24 -20.90 -1.39
CA GLY A 92 -0.83 -20.32 -0.18
C GLY A 92 -0.75 -18.79 -0.17
N VAL A 93 0.43 -18.23 -0.43
CA VAL A 93 0.61 -16.76 -0.54
C VAL A 93 -0.22 -16.17 -1.67
N TYR A 94 -0.31 -16.86 -2.81
CA TYR A 94 -1.13 -16.43 -3.95
C TYR A 94 -2.63 -16.36 -3.61
N VAL A 95 -3.17 -17.39 -2.97
CA VAL A 95 -4.58 -17.42 -2.51
C VAL A 95 -4.82 -16.35 -1.45
N PHE A 96 -3.91 -16.20 -0.50
CA PHE A 96 -4.01 -15.16 0.52
C PHE A 96 -3.97 -13.74 -0.07
N ALA A 97 -3.12 -13.49 -1.06
CA ALA A 97 -3.10 -12.22 -1.77
C ALA A 97 -4.42 -11.94 -2.50
N TRP A 98 -5.04 -12.95 -3.14
CA TRP A 98 -6.38 -12.81 -3.71
C TRP A 98 -7.45 -12.54 -2.68
N PHE A 99 -7.39 -13.22 -1.53
CA PHE A 99 -8.30 -12.96 -0.41
C PHE A 99 -8.19 -11.51 0.07
N LEU A 100 -6.97 -10.99 0.25
CA LEU A 100 -6.76 -9.60 0.63
C LEU A 100 -7.23 -8.63 -0.46
N ALA A 101 -7.00 -8.93 -1.74
CA ALA A 101 -7.51 -8.12 -2.84
C ALA A 101 -9.04 -8.08 -2.88
N MET A 102 -9.71 -9.21 -2.61
CA MET A 102 -11.16 -9.28 -2.52
C MET A 102 -11.69 -8.48 -1.33
N ALA A 103 -11.11 -8.69 -0.14
CA ALA A 103 -11.52 -8.00 1.09
C ALA A 103 -11.32 -6.48 0.97
N SER A 104 -10.14 -6.04 0.53
CA SER A 104 -9.86 -4.62 0.34
C SER A 104 -10.65 -4.01 -0.82
N GLY A 105 -10.88 -4.76 -1.91
CA GLY A 105 -11.71 -4.32 -3.03
C GLY A 105 -13.16 -4.05 -2.61
N PHE A 106 -13.73 -4.93 -1.78
CA PHE A 106 -15.04 -4.71 -1.16
C PHE A 106 -15.03 -3.44 -0.29
N GLU A 107 -14.01 -3.29 0.57
CA GLU A 107 -13.87 -2.13 1.44
C GLU A 107 -13.74 -0.80 0.66
N ILE A 108 -13.09 -0.78 -0.51
CA ILE A 108 -13.05 0.42 -1.36
C ILE A 108 -14.48 0.85 -1.75
N LEU A 109 -15.28 -0.11 -2.22
CA LEU A 109 -16.68 0.16 -2.60
C LEU A 109 -17.50 0.58 -1.39
N TYR A 110 -17.29 -0.07 -0.24
CA TYR A 110 -17.94 0.28 1.01
C TYR A 110 -17.65 1.74 1.41
N HIS A 111 -16.39 2.18 1.37
CA HIS A 111 -16.02 3.57 1.67
C HIS A 111 -16.66 4.57 0.69
N VAL A 112 -16.75 4.22 -0.60
CA VAL A 112 -17.44 5.05 -1.60
C VAL A 112 -18.93 5.19 -1.29
N VAL A 113 -19.59 4.12 -0.83
CA VAL A 113 -21.00 4.19 -0.42
C VAL A 113 -21.15 5.02 0.85
N VAL A 114 -20.32 4.76 1.87
CA VAL A 114 -20.38 5.44 3.18
C VAL A 114 -20.22 6.94 3.04
N TRP A 115 -19.16 7.42 2.36
CA TRP A 115 -18.98 8.86 2.25
C TRP A 115 -20.05 9.53 1.39
N SER A 116 -20.65 8.83 0.42
CA SER A 116 -21.63 9.42 -0.50
C SER A 116 -22.95 9.59 0.23
N ALA A 117 -23.32 8.58 1.03
CA ALA A 117 -24.45 8.66 1.94
C ALA A 117 -24.25 9.75 3.00
N ALA A 118 -23.05 9.85 3.58
CA ALA A 118 -22.75 10.88 4.58
C ALA A 118 -22.78 12.30 4.00
N LEU A 119 -22.18 12.54 2.83
CA LEU A 119 -22.26 13.83 2.12
C LEU A 119 -23.73 14.22 1.86
N ALA A 120 -24.53 13.28 1.35
CA ALA A 120 -25.94 13.52 1.05
C ALA A 120 -26.81 13.77 2.30
N TYR A 121 -26.61 12.98 3.35
CA TYR A 121 -27.41 13.07 4.58
C TYR A 121 -27.02 14.27 5.46
N GLN A 122 -25.73 14.56 5.58
CA GLN A 122 -25.20 15.62 6.45
C GLN A 122 -25.07 16.97 5.72
N GLY A 123 -25.32 17.03 4.40
CA GLY A 123 -25.14 18.24 3.60
C GLY A 123 -23.68 18.69 3.48
N LEU A 124 -22.73 17.78 3.71
CA LEU A 124 -21.31 18.08 3.60
C LEU A 124 -20.88 18.07 2.12
N GLN A 125 -19.89 18.91 1.79
CA GLN A 125 -19.32 18.97 0.44
C GLN A 125 -17.91 18.37 0.36
N ASN A 126 -17.25 18.22 1.51
CA ASN A 126 -15.89 17.71 1.59
C ASN A 126 -15.88 16.31 2.22
N PRO A 127 -15.42 15.26 1.51
CA PRO A 127 -15.32 13.94 2.10
C PRO A 127 -14.24 13.84 3.18
N ASP A 128 -13.24 14.73 3.17
CA ASP A 128 -12.10 14.71 4.11
C ASP A 128 -12.47 14.91 5.57
N ILE A 129 -13.65 15.46 5.85
CA ILE A 129 -14.13 15.71 7.22
C ILE A 129 -15.07 14.61 7.73
N ILE A 130 -15.32 13.58 6.91
CA ILE A 130 -16.23 12.50 7.28
C ILE A 130 -15.51 11.55 8.23
N VAL A 131 -16.14 11.32 9.37
CA VAL A 131 -15.66 10.44 10.43
C VAL A 131 -16.64 9.31 10.67
N ASN A 132 -16.13 8.12 10.95
CA ASN A 132 -16.93 6.98 11.39
C ASN A 132 -16.83 6.82 12.91
N PRO A 133 -17.90 7.13 13.67
CA PRO A 133 -17.93 6.99 15.13
C PRO A 133 -18.41 5.60 15.62
N TRP A 134 -18.91 4.73 14.73
CA TRP A 134 -19.54 3.46 15.08
C TRP A 134 -18.53 2.41 15.58
N PRO A 135 -18.86 1.57 16.59
CA PRO A 135 -20.11 1.52 17.33
C PRO A 135 -20.24 2.48 18.52
N GLN A 136 -19.14 3.00 19.05
CA GLN A 136 -19.04 4.13 20.00
C GLN A 136 -17.58 4.20 20.44
N TYR A 137 -16.71 4.66 19.52
CA TYR A 137 -15.28 4.69 19.82
C TYR A 137 -14.87 5.97 20.54
N ARG A 138 -13.99 5.82 21.53
CA ARG A 138 -13.24 6.92 22.16
C ARG A 138 -12.38 7.70 21.15
N LEU A 139 -12.07 7.08 20.01
CA LEU A 139 -11.27 7.63 18.91
C LEU A 139 -11.96 7.31 17.57
N PRO A 140 -12.83 8.20 17.04
CA PRO A 140 -13.42 8.00 15.71
C PRO A 140 -12.33 7.99 14.64
N ILE A 141 -12.59 7.30 13.52
CA ILE A 141 -11.62 7.19 12.41
C ILE A 141 -12.09 8.04 11.24
N ASN A 142 -11.17 8.80 10.65
CA ASN A 142 -11.43 9.51 9.40
C ASN A 142 -11.62 8.52 8.24
N VAL A 143 -12.73 8.65 7.51
CA VAL A 143 -13.13 7.70 6.45
C VAL A 143 -12.17 7.75 5.27
N VAL A 144 -11.64 8.94 4.93
CA VAL A 144 -10.68 9.09 3.82
C VAL A 144 -9.32 8.49 4.18
N PHE A 145 -8.91 8.62 5.45
CA PHE A 145 -7.71 7.98 5.97
C PHE A 145 -7.79 6.46 5.83
N SER A 146 -8.87 5.83 6.31
CA SER A 146 -9.06 4.38 6.20
C SER A 146 -9.17 3.94 4.74
N ALA A 147 -9.89 4.68 3.90
CA ALA A 147 -10.01 4.38 2.47
C ALA A 147 -8.64 4.31 1.77
N LYS A 148 -7.73 5.25 2.06
CA LYS A 148 -6.38 5.27 1.47
C LYS A 148 -5.55 4.05 1.89
N LEU A 149 -5.64 3.62 3.15
CA LEU A 149 -5.00 2.37 3.62
C LEU A 149 -5.56 1.15 2.89
N VAL A 150 -6.88 1.08 2.72
CA VAL A 150 -7.53 -0.02 2.01
C VAL A 150 -7.11 -0.06 0.55
N VAL A 151 -7.09 1.08 -0.14
CA VAL A 151 -6.59 1.19 -1.52
C VAL A 151 -5.14 0.71 -1.62
N MET A 152 -4.29 1.09 -0.68
CA MET A 152 -2.90 0.63 -0.62
C MET A 152 -2.82 -0.90 -0.49
N MET A 153 -3.60 -1.49 0.42
CA MET A 153 -3.66 -2.95 0.61
C MET A 153 -4.15 -3.66 -0.66
N PHE A 154 -5.13 -3.11 -1.35
CA PHE A 154 -5.63 -3.65 -2.61
C PHE A 154 -4.53 -3.71 -3.67
N PHE A 155 -3.89 -2.57 -3.96
CA PHE A 155 -2.84 -2.53 -4.97
C PHE A 155 -1.60 -3.35 -4.58
N ALA A 156 -1.21 -3.37 -3.30
CA ALA A 156 -0.14 -4.23 -2.82
C ALA A 156 -0.47 -5.71 -3.06
N SER A 157 -1.73 -6.12 -2.83
CA SER A 157 -2.19 -7.49 -3.05
C SER A 157 -2.18 -7.87 -4.53
N ILE A 158 -2.72 -7.00 -5.40
CA ILE A 158 -2.66 -7.18 -6.86
C ILE A 158 -1.21 -7.26 -7.34
N PHE A 159 -0.32 -6.44 -6.79
CA PHE A 159 1.09 -6.45 -7.13
C PHE A 159 1.78 -7.75 -6.70
N VAL A 160 1.45 -8.31 -5.54
CA VAL A 160 1.94 -9.64 -5.11
C VAL A 160 1.46 -10.73 -6.07
N ILE A 161 0.18 -10.69 -6.47
CA ILE A 161 -0.39 -11.66 -7.43
C ILE A 161 0.40 -11.63 -8.75
N ASP A 162 0.61 -10.44 -9.31
CA ASP A 162 1.40 -10.26 -10.55
C ASP A 162 2.86 -10.72 -10.36
N TYR A 163 3.49 -10.32 -9.25
CA TYR A 163 4.85 -10.71 -8.91
C TYR A 163 5.04 -12.23 -8.84
N LEU A 164 4.13 -12.95 -8.18
CA LEU A 164 4.19 -14.40 -8.08
C LEU A 164 4.00 -15.10 -9.43
N LYS A 165 3.09 -14.61 -10.28
CA LYS A 165 2.90 -15.12 -11.64
C LYS A 165 4.18 -15.00 -12.47
N ARG A 166 4.80 -13.81 -12.46
CA ARG A 166 6.06 -13.56 -13.19
C ARG A 166 7.21 -14.43 -12.68
N LEU A 167 7.25 -14.74 -11.38
CA LEU A 167 8.25 -15.66 -10.83
C LEU A 167 8.05 -17.09 -11.33
N GLU A 168 6.81 -17.54 -11.42
CA GLU A 168 6.49 -18.88 -11.91
C GLU A 168 6.81 -19.03 -13.40
N GLU A 169 6.42 -18.05 -14.24
CA GLU A 169 6.74 -18.02 -15.67
C GLU A 169 8.25 -18.10 -15.91
N LYS A 170 9.04 -17.30 -15.19
CA LYS A 170 10.51 -17.35 -15.28
C LYS A 170 11.10 -18.69 -14.83
N SER A 171 10.46 -19.36 -13.87
CA SER A 171 10.88 -20.68 -13.41
C SER A 171 10.66 -21.75 -14.48
N LYS A 172 9.51 -21.70 -15.18
CA LYS A 172 9.16 -22.65 -16.25
C LYS A 172 10.03 -22.49 -17.49
N VAL A 173 10.28 -21.25 -17.91
CA VAL A 173 11.19 -20.97 -19.04
C VAL A 173 12.60 -21.49 -18.76
N ARG A 174 13.08 -21.35 -17.51
CA ARG A 174 14.39 -21.85 -17.12
C ARG A 174 14.48 -23.38 -17.13
N SER A 175 13.46 -24.09 -16.63
CA SER A 175 13.46 -25.56 -16.65
C SER A 175 13.41 -26.11 -18.06
N GLN A 176 12.62 -25.51 -18.97
CA GLN A 176 12.58 -25.91 -20.38
C GLN A 176 13.92 -25.70 -21.08
N ALA A 177 14.59 -24.56 -20.86
CA ALA A 177 15.91 -24.32 -21.43
C ALA A 177 16.99 -25.28 -20.90
N GLU A 178 16.85 -25.74 -19.65
CA GLU A 178 17.75 -26.76 -19.07
C GLU A 178 17.47 -28.16 -19.65
N GLU A 179 16.21 -28.49 -19.98
CA GLU A 179 15.82 -29.73 -20.66
C GLU A 179 16.27 -29.76 -22.14
N ASP A 180 16.16 -28.65 -22.87
CA ASP A 180 16.56 -28.55 -24.29
C ASP A 180 18.09 -28.67 -24.52
N LEU A 181 18.89 -28.54 -23.45
CA LEU A 181 20.36 -28.64 -23.49
C LEU A 181 20.89 -30.04 -23.18
N VAL A 182 20.03 -30.98 -22.77
CA VAL A 182 20.36 -32.37 -22.41
C VAL A 182 19.99 -33.31 -23.55
#